data_AF-A0AAV9QTA9-F1
#
_entry.id   AF-A0AAV9QTA9-F1
#
_cell.length_a   1.000
_cell.length_b   1.000
_cell.length_c   1.000
_cell.angle_alpha   90.00
_cell.angle_beta   90.00
_cell.angle_gamma   90.00
#
_symmetry.space_group_name_H-M   'P 1'
#
loop_
_entity.id
_entity.type
_entity.pdbx_description
1 polymer ?
#
loop_
_entity_poly.entity_id
_entity_poly.type
_entity_poly.pdbx_seq_one_letter_code
_entity_poly.pdbx_strand_id
1 'polypeptide(L)'
;MDSVRKYLEGTNSIAGVYIQFPKETLSIHQAKSRGLLTPGTSLVLLEAQAATGFVIDPRPLKIKRSRESEKIFTVSELVESKIIDEKLCRDISAGKVTVAEVSEMDSVRKYLEGTNSIAGVYIQSTKETLSIHQAKSRGLLTPGTSLVLLEAQAATGFVIDPVNNKKLSVDEAVAQGVVGKEWKEKLLSAERAVTGYKDPYTGNTISLFQALKKDLIVKDHGIRLLEAQIATGGIIDPVHSHRVPVQVAYQRGYFDEEMNQILSDPGDDTKGFFDPNTKENLTYLQLIERCITDPVTGLSLLVIVKKGEFYFFVDEATKLILKSTTTTKAGGKYKATTVSLWDLLYSKYITEEKRRDLVQQFKAGTLTIEHFMEMILTIIQQQTTTSSTTTVTSTITATTEDKTFKGIRKDVTVSELVESKIIDEKLCRDISAGKVTVAEVSEMDSVRKYLEGTNSIAGVYIQSTKETLSIHQAKSRGLLTPGTSLVLLEAQAATGFVIDPVNNKKLSVDEAVAQGVVGKEWKEKLLSTERAVTGYKDPYTGNTISLFQA
;
A
#
# COMPACT_ATOMS: atom_id res chain seq x y z
N MET A 1 11.27 53.74 -21.88
CA MET A 1 10.62 52.96 -22.96
C MET A 1 11.64 52.04 -23.61
N ASP A 2 12.69 52.55 -24.26
CA ASP A 2 13.74 51.69 -24.85
C ASP A 2 14.54 50.89 -23.82
N SER A 3 14.72 51.42 -22.62
CA SER A 3 15.40 50.73 -21.52
C SER A 3 14.64 49.50 -21.00
N VAL A 4 13.31 49.51 -21.08
CA VAL A 4 12.45 48.38 -20.65
C VAL A 4 12.40 47.32 -21.74
N ARG A 5 12.34 47.74 -23.01
CA ARG A 5 12.41 46.84 -24.17
C ARG A 5 13.72 46.07 -24.23
N LYS A 6 14.86 46.75 -24.00
CA LYS A 6 16.19 46.13 -23.91
C LYS A 6 16.33 45.16 -22.73
N TYR A 7 15.65 45.43 -21.61
CA TYR A 7 15.66 44.54 -20.44
C TYR A 7 14.87 43.26 -20.70
N LEU A 8 13.76 43.34 -21.44
CA LEU A 8 12.90 42.20 -21.78
C LEU A 8 13.49 41.29 -22.88
N GLU A 9 14.22 41.86 -23.85
CA GLU A 9 14.89 41.07 -24.92
C GLU A 9 16.14 40.30 -24.41
N GLY A 10 16.72 40.72 -23.27
CA GLY A 10 17.95 40.14 -22.72
C GLY A 10 17.76 38.98 -21.74
N THR A 11 16.54 38.70 -21.28
CA THR A 11 16.28 37.70 -20.24
C THR A 11 15.33 36.62 -20.75
N ASN A 12 15.87 35.46 -21.11
CA ASN A 12 15.12 34.23 -21.44
C ASN A 12 14.36 33.61 -20.25
N SER A 13 14.04 34.38 -19.22
CA SER A 13 13.43 33.88 -17.99
C SER A 13 12.64 34.99 -17.30
N ILE A 14 11.44 35.29 -17.80
CA ILE A 14 10.46 36.03 -16.99
C ILE A 14 9.16 35.23 -16.97
N ALA A 15 8.87 34.66 -15.80
CA ALA A 15 7.59 34.09 -15.47
C ALA A 15 6.56 35.22 -15.23
N GLY A 16 5.90 35.69 -16.29
CA GLY A 16 4.76 36.62 -16.24
C GLY A 16 5.06 38.04 -15.73
N VAL A 17 4.41 39.05 -16.31
CA VAL A 17 4.47 40.43 -15.82
C VAL A 17 3.31 40.65 -14.85
N TYR A 18 3.62 40.73 -13.56
CA TYR A 18 2.67 41.01 -12.50
C TYR A 18 2.90 42.39 -11.89
N ILE A 19 1.83 43.02 -11.41
CA ILE A 19 1.91 44.31 -10.72
C ILE A 19 1.80 44.03 -9.23
N GLN A 20 2.89 44.26 -8.51
CA GLN A 20 2.97 44.06 -7.07
C GLN A 20 2.46 45.31 -6.35
N PHE A 21 1.39 45.14 -5.59
CA PHE A 21 0.88 46.12 -4.64
C PHE A 21 1.28 45.71 -3.22
N PRO A 22 1.26 46.62 -2.23
CA PRO A 22 1.73 46.34 -0.86
C PRO A 22 1.04 45.18 -0.14
N LYS A 23 -0.13 44.72 -0.62
CA LYS A 23 -0.93 43.65 0.01
C LYS A 23 -1.42 42.57 -0.97
N GLU A 24 -1.15 42.71 -2.26
CA GLU A 24 -1.61 41.76 -3.28
C GLU A 24 -0.78 41.87 -4.56
N THR A 25 -0.72 40.78 -5.31
CA THR A 25 -0.11 40.74 -6.64
C THR A 25 -1.24 40.55 -7.65
N LEU A 26 -1.42 41.52 -8.56
CA LEU A 26 -2.51 41.50 -9.54
C LEU A 26 -1.99 41.21 -10.94
N SER A 27 -2.78 40.46 -11.71
CA SER A 27 -2.56 40.33 -13.15
C SER A 27 -2.92 41.64 -13.87
N ILE A 28 -2.35 41.86 -15.07
CA ILE A 28 -2.62 43.05 -15.89
C ILE A 28 -4.14 43.19 -16.16
N HIS A 29 -4.85 42.08 -16.37
CA HIS A 29 -6.30 42.08 -16.58
C HIS A 29 -7.08 42.49 -15.32
N GLN A 30 -6.66 42.05 -14.14
CA GLN A 30 -7.27 42.43 -12.87
C GLN A 30 -7.00 43.90 -12.50
N ALA A 31 -5.79 44.39 -12.77
CA ALA A 31 -5.45 45.79 -12.56
C ALA A 31 -6.22 46.70 -13.53
N LYS A 32 -6.41 46.27 -14.79
CA LYS A 32 -7.24 46.96 -15.79
C LYS A 32 -8.72 47.00 -15.39
N SER A 33 -9.29 45.86 -14.97
CA SER A 33 -10.71 45.81 -14.58
C SER A 33 -11.02 46.61 -13.31
N ARG A 34 -10.02 46.84 -12.46
CA ARG A 34 -10.09 47.71 -11.28
C ARG A 34 -9.74 49.19 -11.57
N GLY A 35 -9.45 49.55 -12.82
CA GLY A 35 -9.09 50.93 -13.19
C GLY A 35 -7.74 51.41 -12.66
N LEU A 36 -6.88 50.50 -12.20
CA LEU A 36 -5.56 50.80 -11.61
C LEU A 36 -4.47 51.07 -12.67
N LEU A 37 -4.80 50.91 -13.95
CA LEU A 37 -3.92 51.12 -15.10
C LEU A 37 -4.57 52.08 -16.09
N THR A 38 -3.77 52.97 -16.67
CA THR A 38 -4.24 53.79 -17.79
C THR A 38 -4.43 52.92 -19.05
N PRO A 39 -5.30 53.32 -20.00
CA PRO A 39 -5.51 52.58 -21.24
C PRO A 39 -4.23 52.34 -22.04
N GLY A 40 -3.34 53.34 -22.10
CA GLY A 40 -2.05 53.25 -22.79
C GLY A 40 -1.08 52.28 -22.11
N THR A 41 -0.98 52.30 -20.77
CA THR A 41 -0.12 51.37 -20.01
C THR A 41 -0.62 49.93 -20.09
N SER A 42 -1.94 49.74 -20.10
CA SER A 42 -2.56 48.41 -20.24
C SER A 42 -2.26 47.76 -21.58
N LEU A 43 -2.26 48.54 -22.67
CA LEU A 43 -2.00 48.04 -24.02
C LEU A 43 -0.56 47.52 -24.17
N VAL A 44 0.41 48.29 -23.71
CA VAL A 44 1.84 47.93 -23.78
C VAL A 44 2.17 46.69 -22.96
N LEU A 45 1.56 46.56 -21.78
CA LEU A 45 1.75 45.39 -20.91
C LEU A 45 1.12 44.11 -21.50
N LEU A 46 -0.03 44.24 -22.17
CA LEU A 46 -0.69 43.14 -22.87
C LEU A 46 0.08 42.72 -24.13
N GLU A 47 0.64 43.67 -24.90
CA GLU A 47 1.49 43.38 -26.06
C GLU A 47 2.78 42.64 -25.65
N ALA A 48 3.40 43.04 -24.53
CA ALA A 48 4.56 42.34 -23.97
C ALA A 48 4.20 40.92 -23.50
N GLN A 49 2.99 40.71 -22.97
CA GLN A 49 2.50 39.39 -22.57
C GLN A 49 2.18 38.49 -23.79
N ALA A 50 1.62 39.05 -24.86
CA ALA A 50 1.36 38.33 -26.11
C ALA A 50 2.66 37.91 -26.82
N ALA A 51 3.71 38.73 -26.75
CA ALA A 51 5.02 38.41 -27.33
C ALA A 51 5.75 37.26 -26.63
N THR A 52 5.38 36.91 -25.39
CA THR A 52 6.00 35.82 -24.61
C THR A 52 5.24 34.50 -24.67
N GLY A 53 4.03 34.45 -25.25
CA GLY A 53 3.30 33.22 -25.54
C GLY A 53 2.72 32.45 -24.34
N PHE A 54 2.70 33.03 -23.13
CA PHE A 54 2.18 32.37 -21.92
C PHE A 54 0.79 32.88 -21.51
N VAL A 55 -0.18 31.96 -21.47
CA VAL A 55 -1.48 32.14 -20.77
C VAL A 55 -1.39 31.40 -19.43
N ILE A 56 -1.60 32.10 -18.32
CA ILE A 56 -1.63 31.51 -16.97
C ILE A 56 -3.05 31.66 -16.40
N ASP A 57 -3.66 30.56 -15.97
CA ASP A 57 -4.91 30.54 -15.18
C ASP A 57 -4.61 31.10 -13.77
N PRO A 58 -5.25 32.21 -13.34
CA PRO A 58 -4.87 32.96 -12.14
C PRO A 58 -5.32 32.33 -10.81
N ARG A 59 -5.67 31.04 -10.77
CA ARG A 59 -6.00 30.37 -9.51
C ARG A 59 -4.73 29.76 -8.92
N PRO A 60 -4.44 29.94 -7.61
CA PRO A 60 -3.37 29.19 -6.98
C PRO A 60 -3.63 27.70 -7.24
N LEU A 61 -2.65 27.01 -7.81
CA LEU A 61 -2.72 25.56 -7.97
C LEU A 61 -2.83 24.96 -6.57
N LYS A 62 -3.93 24.26 -6.36
CA LYS A 62 -4.42 23.84 -5.06
C LYS A 62 -4.36 22.32 -4.98
N ILE A 63 -3.43 21.80 -4.19
CA ILE A 63 -3.28 20.36 -3.94
C ILE A 63 -4.16 19.97 -2.76
N LYS A 64 -4.96 18.92 -2.89
CA LYS A 64 -5.83 18.45 -1.81
C LYS A 64 -5.13 17.33 -1.03
N ARG A 65 -5.27 17.33 0.29
CA ARG A 65 -5.10 16.11 1.11
C ARG A 65 -6.22 15.13 0.71
N SER A 66 -6.03 13.82 0.94
CA SER A 66 -6.95 12.70 0.63
C SER A 66 -8.47 13.02 0.64
N ARG A 67 -9.28 12.16 0.01
CA ARG A 67 -10.76 12.25 -0.07
C ARG A 67 -11.49 12.56 1.25
N GLU A 68 -10.86 12.36 2.40
CA GLU A 68 -11.42 12.49 3.75
C GLU A 68 -11.04 13.80 4.47
N SER A 69 -10.08 14.59 3.95
CA SER A 69 -9.70 15.87 4.57
C SER A 69 -9.61 17.01 3.55
N GLU A 70 -10.55 17.96 3.63
CA GLU A 70 -10.71 19.08 2.68
C GLU A 70 -9.61 20.16 2.76
N LYS A 71 -8.44 19.87 3.31
CA LYS A 71 -7.37 20.88 3.41
C LYS A 71 -6.61 21.02 2.10
N ILE A 72 -6.49 22.28 1.68
CA ILE A 72 -5.96 22.67 0.38
C ILE A 72 -4.61 23.38 0.57
N PHE A 73 -3.58 22.91 -0.13
CA PHE A 73 -2.23 23.46 -0.11
C PHE A 73 -1.93 24.22 -1.40
N THR A 74 -1.16 25.29 -1.31
CA THR A 74 -0.65 25.99 -2.50
C THR A 74 0.62 25.30 -3.00
N VAL A 75 0.82 25.24 -4.31
CA VAL A 75 2.07 24.73 -4.90
C VAL A 75 3.29 25.52 -4.40
N SER A 76 3.15 26.84 -4.17
CA SER A 76 4.21 27.68 -3.58
C SER A 76 4.66 27.19 -2.21
N GLU A 77 3.74 26.83 -1.31
CA GLU A 77 4.09 26.31 0.01
C GLU A 77 4.87 24.99 -0.09
N LEU A 78 4.48 24.11 -1.02
CA LEU A 78 5.18 22.84 -1.21
C LEU A 78 6.61 23.02 -1.75
N VAL A 79 6.86 24.08 -2.54
CA VAL A 79 8.21 24.46 -3.00
C VAL A 79 9.01 25.04 -1.83
N GLU A 80 8.44 25.98 -1.08
CA GLU A 80 9.09 26.60 0.09
C GLU A 80 9.43 25.56 1.17
N SER A 81 8.57 24.55 1.32
CA SER A 81 8.78 23.39 2.17
C SER A 81 9.73 22.32 1.59
N LYS A 82 10.30 22.55 0.40
CA LYS A 82 11.19 21.60 -0.31
C LYS A 82 10.58 20.21 -0.47
N ILE A 83 9.25 20.13 -0.57
CA ILE A 83 8.50 18.88 -0.83
C ILE A 83 8.50 18.58 -2.33
N ILE A 84 8.36 19.64 -3.14
CA ILE A 84 8.50 19.58 -4.60
C ILE A 84 9.64 20.49 -5.06
N ASP A 85 10.29 20.14 -6.16
CA ASP A 85 11.35 20.97 -6.75
C ASP A 85 10.78 22.01 -7.73
N GLU A 86 11.61 22.99 -8.08
CA GLU A 86 11.24 24.04 -9.03
C GLU A 86 10.93 23.49 -10.43
N LYS A 87 11.50 22.33 -10.79
CA LYS A 87 11.22 21.66 -12.05
C LYS A 87 9.78 21.14 -12.08
N LEU A 88 9.37 20.40 -11.06
CA LEU A 88 8.01 19.86 -10.93
C LEU A 88 7.00 20.99 -10.82
N CYS A 89 7.30 22.07 -10.10
CA CYS A 89 6.46 23.28 -10.07
C CYS A 89 6.23 23.88 -11.47
N ARG A 90 7.30 23.97 -12.29
CA ARG A 90 7.18 24.41 -13.70
C ARG A 90 6.36 23.43 -14.54
N ASP A 91 6.55 22.14 -14.36
CA ASP A 91 5.81 21.12 -15.12
C ASP A 91 4.31 21.09 -14.75
N ILE A 92 3.95 21.35 -13.47
CA ILE A 92 2.56 21.56 -13.04
C ILE A 92 1.99 22.83 -13.68
N SER A 93 2.74 23.93 -13.61
CA SER A 93 2.31 25.24 -14.15
C SER A 93 2.14 25.21 -15.67
N ALA A 94 2.93 24.39 -16.37
CA ALA A 94 2.86 24.17 -17.80
C ALA A 94 1.79 23.13 -18.20
N GLY A 95 1.08 22.52 -17.24
CA GLY A 95 0.05 21.52 -17.49
C GLY A 95 0.56 20.16 -17.99
N LYS A 96 1.87 19.90 -17.89
CA LYS A 96 2.47 18.61 -18.27
C LYS A 96 2.18 17.50 -17.26
N VAL A 97 2.04 17.88 -15.99
CA VAL A 97 1.70 16.99 -14.88
C VAL A 97 0.53 17.60 -14.14
N THR A 98 -0.47 16.79 -13.84
CA THR A 98 -1.67 17.25 -13.14
C THR A 98 -1.45 17.27 -11.62
N VAL A 99 -2.21 18.12 -10.92
CA VAL A 99 -2.19 18.15 -9.44
C VAL A 99 -2.57 16.79 -8.84
N ALA A 100 -3.48 16.05 -9.48
CA ALA A 100 -3.86 14.71 -9.05
C ALA A 100 -2.65 13.75 -9.12
N GLU A 101 -1.92 13.73 -10.24
CA GLU A 101 -0.73 12.89 -10.39
C GLU A 101 0.35 13.25 -9.35
N VAL A 102 0.58 14.54 -9.09
CA VAL A 102 1.56 14.98 -8.07
C VAL A 102 1.13 14.57 -6.66
N SER A 103 -0.16 14.59 -6.35
CA SER A 103 -0.69 14.17 -5.04
C SER A 103 -0.47 12.68 -4.79
N GLU A 104 -0.53 11.87 -5.85
CA GLU A 104 -0.34 10.42 -5.79
C GLU A 104 1.14 10.01 -5.76
N MET A 105 2.09 10.92 -6.01
CA MET A 105 3.53 10.60 -5.92
C MET A 105 3.94 10.26 -4.48
N ASP A 106 4.58 9.11 -4.27
CA ASP A 106 5.06 8.66 -2.96
C ASP A 106 5.93 9.71 -2.24
N SER A 107 6.74 10.46 -3.00
CA SER A 107 7.62 11.52 -2.49
C SER A 107 6.88 12.71 -1.90
N VAL A 108 5.66 12.98 -2.36
CA VAL A 108 4.80 14.09 -1.94
C VAL A 108 3.77 13.61 -0.93
N ARG A 109 3.10 12.48 -1.20
CA ARG A 109 2.06 11.89 -0.35
C ARG A 109 2.53 11.65 1.08
N LYS A 110 3.79 11.21 1.27
CA LYS A 110 4.37 11.02 2.61
C LYS A 110 4.38 12.30 3.46
N TYR A 111 4.45 13.48 2.83
CA TYR A 111 4.44 14.76 3.54
C TYR A 111 3.03 15.33 3.68
N LEU A 112 2.14 15.11 2.71
CA LEU A 112 0.75 15.58 2.76
C LEU A 112 -0.11 14.75 3.73
N GLU A 113 0.07 13.44 3.72
CA GLU A 113 -0.78 12.50 4.46
C GLU A 113 -0.05 11.86 5.63
N GLY A 114 1.26 11.63 5.46
CA GLY A 114 2.07 10.79 6.36
C GLY A 114 2.26 9.39 5.82
N THR A 115 3.11 8.63 6.50
CA THR A 115 3.11 7.17 6.43
C THR A 115 2.18 6.62 7.51
N ASN A 116 1.73 5.37 7.34
CA ASN A 116 0.75 4.78 8.26
C ASN A 116 1.31 4.74 9.69
N SER A 117 0.47 5.14 10.65
CA SER A 117 0.69 4.91 12.07
C SER A 117 0.19 3.52 12.47
N ILE A 118 0.53 3.05 13.68
CA ILE A 118 -0.03 1.82 14.24
C ILE A 118 -1.53 2.04 14.44
N ALA A 119 -2.34 1.47 13.55
CA ALA A 119 -3.78 1.70 13.46
C ALA A 119 -4.57 0.88 14.48
N GLY A 120 -4.06 -0.30 14.83
CA GLY A 120 -4.77 -1.26 15.65
C GLY A 120 -3.94 -2.49 15.97
N VAL A 121 -4.65 -3.54 16.34
CA VAL A 121 -4.10 -4.83 16.75
C VAL A 121 -4.57 -5.92 15.79
N TYR A 122 -3.66 -6.81 15.41
CA TYR A 122 -3.98 -8.03 14.68
C TYR A 122 -3.72 -9.26 15.56
N ILE A 123 -4.74 -10.07 15.80
CA ILE A 123 -4.58 -11.31 16.58
C ILE A 123 -4.17 -12.44 15.64
N GLN A 124 -2.94 -12.94 15.79
CA GLN A 124 -2.39 -13.95 14.89
C GLN A 124 -3.21 -15.25 14.87
N SER A 125 -3.66 -15.71 16.05
CA SER A 125 -4.40 -16.97 16.20
C SER A 125 -5.78 -16.98 15.53
N THR A 126 -6.50 -15.85 15.57
CA THR A 126 -7.87 -15.73 15.04
C THR A 126 -7.93 -14.98 13.71
N LYS A 127 -6.82 -14.38 13.29
CA LYS A 127 -6.73 -13.48 12.13
C LYS A 127 -7.70 -12.29 12.21
N GLU A 128 -8.02 -11.86 13.43
CA GLU A 128 -8.96 -10.77 13.70
C GLU A 128 -8.22 -9.43 13.86
N THR A 129 -8.73 -8.39 13.21
CA THR A 129 -8.28 -7.01 13.39
C THR A 129 -9.14 -6.30 14.41
N LEU A 130 -8.52 -5.62 15.38
CA LEU A 130 -9.16 -4.88 16.44
C LEU A 130 -8.67 -3.44 16.50
N SER A 131 -9.55 -2.52 16.88
CA SER A 131 -9.15 -1.20 17.36
C SER A 131 -8.37 -1.31 18.68
N ILE A 132 -7.55 -0.29 19.00
CA ILE A 132 -6.80 -0.24 20.25
C ILE A 132 -7.74 -0.30 21.47
N HIS A 133 -8.89 0.37 21.40
CA HIS A 133 -9.88 0.35 22.47
C HIS A 133 -10.52 -1.04 22.68
N GLN A 134 -10.82 -1.77 21.60
CA GLN A 134 -11.28 -3.15 21.69
C GLN A 134 -10.21 -4.07 22.27
N ALA A 135 -8.95 -3.91 21.85
CA ALA A 135 -7.83 -4.68 22.38
C ALA A 135 -7.63 -4.45 23.89
N LYS A 136 -7.75 -3.20 24.37
CA LYS A 136 -7.79 -2.88 25.81
C LYS A 136 -8.95 -3.59 26.50
N SER A 137 -10.15 -3.47 25.96
CA SER A 137 -11.37 -4.02 26.59
C SER A 137 -11.32 -5.54 26.73
N ARG A 138 -10.59 -6.21 25.83
CA ARG A 138 -10.32 -7.66 25.87
C ARG A 138 -9.08 -8.03 26.69
N GLY A 139 -8.39 -7.07 27.31
CA GLY A 139 -7.19 -7.30 28.11
C GLY A 139 -5.94 -7.68 27.32
N LEU A 140 -5.93 -7.48 26.00
CA LEU A 140 -4.78 -7.76 25.13
C LEU A 140 -3.72 -6.66 25.21
N LEU A 141 -4.15 -5.43 25.50
CA LEU A 141 -3.28 -4.29 25.77
C LEU A 141 -3.58 -3.72 27.14
N THR A 142 -2.55 -3.27 27.85
CA THR A 142 -2.74 -2.54 29.11
C THR A 142 -3.33 -1.16 28.84
N PRO A 143 -4.02 -0.54 29.81
CA PRO A 143 -4.52 0.83 29.66
C PRO A 143 -3.41 1.84 29.32
N GLY A 144 -2.21 1.67 29.88
CA GLY A 144 -1.05 2.52 29.62
C GLY A 144 -0.57 2.41 28.17
N THR A 145 -0.29 1.18 27.70
CA THR A 145 0.13 0.94 26.30
C THR A 145 -0.91 1.46 25.30
N SER A 146 -2.19 1.23 25.59
CA SER A 146 -3.29 1.65 24.73
C SER A 146 -3.40 3.17 24.61
N LEU A 147 -3.26 3.90 25.73
CA LEU A 147 -3.26 5.35 25.73
C LEU A 147 -2.09 5.91 24.90
N VAL A 148 -0.89 5.37 25.09
CA VAL A 148 0.31 5.82 24.37
C VAL A 148 0.17 5.62 22.86
N LEU A 149 -0.39 4.49 22.41
CA LEU A 149 -0.64 4.25 20.99
C LEU A 149 -1.71 5.20 20.40
N LEU A 150 -2.77 5.49 21.16
CA LEU A 150 -3.81 6.44 20.73
C LEU A 150 -3.29 7.89 20.71
N GLU A 151 -2.42 8.28 21.66
CA GLU A 151 -1.75 9.58 21.65
C GLU A 151 -0.86 9.73 20.41
N ALA A 152 -0.13 8.67 20.03
CA ALA A 152 0.66 8.67 18.79
C ALA A 152 -0.23 8.81 17.54
N GLN A 153 -1.38 8.15 17.48
CA GLN A 153 -2.34 8.34 16.38
C GLN A 153 -2.84 9.80 16.31
N ALA A 154 -3.31 10.34 17.43
CA ALA A 154 -3.79 11.73 17.52
C ALA A 154 -2.70 12.74 17.13
N ALA A 155 -1.45 12.53 17.56
CA ALA A 155 -0.34 13.41 17.27
C ALA A 155 0.22 13.29 15.83
N THR A 156 -0.19 12.26 15.09
CA THR A 156 0.22 12.03 13.70
C THR A 156 -0.88 12.31 12.67
N GLY A 157 -2.08 12.67 13.14
CA GLY A 157 -3.12 13.27 12.31
C GLY A 157 -4.54 12.90 12.75
N PHE A 158 -4.79 11.62 12.99
CA PHE A 158 -6.14 11.09 13.17
C PHE A 158 -6.12 9.89 14.10
N VAL A 159 -7.19 9.71 14.86
CA VAL A 159 -7.52 8.43 15.50
C VAL A 159 -8.05 7.48 14.43
N ILE A 160 -7.52 6.26 14.37
CA ILE A 160 -7.84 5.30 13.31
C ILE A 160 -8.80 4.24 13.84
N ASP A 161 -9.89 4.03 13.11
CA ASP A 161 -10.72 2.83 13.23
C ASP A 161 -10.29 1.82 12.16
N PRO A 162 -9.50 0.78 12.53
CA PRO A 162 -9.00 -0.19 11.57
C PRO A 162 -10.08 -1.16 11.07
N VAL A 163 -11.23 -1.27 11.76
CA VAL A 163 -12.31 -2.20 11.38
C VAL A 163 -13.16 -1.59 10.27
N ASN A 164 -13.49 -0.30 10.39
CA ASN A 164 -14.26 0.42 9.39
C ASN A 164 -13.39 1.23 8.41
N ASN A 165 -12.06 1.14 8.54
CA ASN A 165 -11.07 1.89 7.77
C ASN A 165 -11.36 3.41 7.75
N LYS A 166 -11.59 4.00 8.92
CA LYS A 166 -11.88 5.44 9.06
C LYS A 166 -10.77 6.17 9.78
N LYS A 167 -10.50 7.40 9.34
CA LYS A 167 -9.66 8.37 10.04
C LYS A 167 -10.56 9.42 10.68
N LEU A 168 -10.47 9.57 11.99
CA LEU A 168 -11.39 10.39 12.80
C LEU A 168 -10.59 11.42 13.60
N SER A 169 -11.17 12.60 13.80
CA SER A 169 -10.74 13.50 14.88
C SER A 169 -10.99 12.85 16.25
N VAL A 170 -10.35 13.36 17.30
CA VAL A 170 -10.56 12.82 18.67
C VAL A 170 -12.03 12.91 19.09
N ASP A 171 -12.70 14.02 18.77
CA ASP A 171 -14.12 14.20 19.08
C ASP A 171 -15.01 13.19 18.36
N GLU A 172 -14.78 12.96 17.07
CA GLU A 172 -15.50 11.96 16.27
C GLU A 172 -15.25 10.53 16.76
N ALA A 173 -14.00 10.21 17.11
CA ALA A 173 -13.64 8.88 17.62
C ALA A 173 -14.32 8.56 18.96
N VAL A 174 -14.47 9.56 19.83
CA VAL A 174 -15.22 9.42 21.09
C VAL A 174 -16.72 9.31 20.82
N ALA A 175 -17.27 10.09 19.89
CA ALA A 175 -18.68 10.03 19.52
C ALA A 175 -19.07 8.67 18.90
N GLN A 176 -18.17 8.09 18.10
CA GLN A 176 -18.36 6.78 17.45
C GLN A 176 -17.94 5.60 18.34
N GLY A 177 -17.45 5.84 19.56
CA GLY A 177 -17.06 4.77 20.50
C GLY A 177 -15.77 4.02 20.13
N VAL A 178 -14.99 4.54 19.19
CA VAL A 178 -13.65 4.04 18.83
C VAL A 178 -12.66 4.31 19.98
N VAL A 179 -12.91 5.36 20.76
CA VAL A 179 -12.15 5.72 21.96
C VAL A 179 -13.08 5.89 23.16
N GLY A 180 -12.65 5.43 24.33
CA GLY A 180 -13.34 5.65 25.61
C GLY A 180 -13.33 7.12 26.03
N LYS A 181 -14.48 7.61 26.54
CA LYS A 181 -14.66 9.01 26.97
C LYS A 181 -13.64 9.47 28.01
N GLU A 182 -13.12 8.55 28.81
CA GLU A 182 -12.13 8.82 29.86
C GLU A 182 -10.79 9.34 29.32
N TRP A 183 -10.49 9.14 28.04
CA TRP A 183 -9.24 9.56 27.41
C TRP A 183 -9.37 10.80 26.54
N LYS A 184 -10.58 11.33 26.38
CA LYS A 184 -10.86 12.48 25.50
C LYS A 184 -9.89 13.63 25.72
N GLU A 185 -9.77 14.13 26.94
CA GLU A 185 -8.92 15.29 27.25
C GLU A 185 -7.43 15.03 26.99
N LYS A 186 -6.96 13.81 27.27
CA LYS A 186 -5.56 13.43 27.01
C LYS A 186 -5.27 13.37 25.52
N LEU A 187 -6.19 12.79 24.74
CA LEU A 187 -6.03 12.72 23.29
C LEU A 187 -6.20 14.07 22.60
N LEU A 188 -7.10 14.94 23.09
CA LEU A 188 -7.18 16.33 22.62
C LEU A 188 -5.87 17.08 22.88
N SER A 189 -5.19 16.78 24.00
CA SER A 189 -3.86 17.33 24.25
C SER A 189 -2.83 16.86 23.22
N ALA A 190 -2.85 15.57 22.84
CA ALA A 190 -1.96 15.03 21.83
C ALA A 190 -2.29 15.52 20.41
N GLU A 191 -3.57 15.71 20.08
CA GLU A 191 -4.05 16.23 18.79
C GLU A 191 -3.54 17.66 18.51
N ARG A 192 -3.25 18.44 19.57
CA ARG A 192 -2.56 19.74 19.45
C ARG A 192 -1.17 19.65 18.84
N ALA A 193 -0.53 18.48 18.82
CA ALA A 193 0.70 18.29 18.05
C ALA A 193 0.51 18.46 16.54
N VAL A 194 -0.73 18.35 16.06
CA VAL A 194 -1.12 18.53 14.65
C VAL A 194 -1.78 19.89 14.43
N THR A 195 -2.72 20.28 15.30
CA THR A 195 -3.47 21.54 15.15
C THR A 195 -2.71 22.76 15.71
N GLY A 196 -1.66 22.51 16.47
CA GLY A 196 -0.82 23.50 17.14
C GLY A 196 -1.27 23.84 18.56
N TYR A 197 -0.30 24.26 19.37
CA TYR A 197 -0.49 24.71 20.74
C TYR A 197 -0.70 26.22 20.77
N LYS A 198 -1.49 26.72 21.73
CA LYS A 198 -1.63 28.15 21.95
C LYS A 198 -0.58 28.62 22.93
N ASP A 199 0.27 29.55 22.50
CA ASP A 199 1.22 30.22 23.37
C ASP A 199 0.47 31.15 24.34
N PRO A 200 0.53 30.92 25.66
CA PRO A 200 -0.19 31.73 26.64
C PRO A 200 0.21 33.21 26.63
N TYR A 201 1.44 33.52 26.17
CA TYR A 201 1.97 34.89 26.19
C TYR A 201 1.62 35.68 24.92
N THR A 202 1.55 35.03 23.77
CA THR A 202 1.36 35.69 22.47
C THR A 202 0.01 35.39 21.82
N GLY A 203 -0.70 34.34 22.26
CA GLY A 203 -1.91 33.83 21.62
C GLY A 203 -1.67 33.13 20.28
N ASN A 204 -0.42 33.13 19.78
CA ASN A 204 -0.05 32.53 18.51
C ASN A 204 -0.10 31.00 18.60
N THR A 205 -0.36 30.38 17.45
CA THR A 205 -0.24 28.93 17.30
C THR A 205 1.24 28.56 17.15
N ILE A 206 1.74 27.68 18.02
CA ILE A 206 3.13 27.19 18.02
C ILE A 206 3.17 25.67 17.80
N SER A 207 4.30 25.17 17.32
CA SER A 207 4.51 23.74 17.10
C SER A 207 4.69 22.94 18.39
N LEU A 208 4.59 21.62 18.28
CA LEU A 208 4.89 20.69 19.37
C LEU A 208 6.28 20.95 19.99
N PHE A 209 7.29 21.14 19.15
CA PHE A 209 8.65 21.41 19.58
C PHE A 209 8.82 22.77 20.27
N GLN A 210 8.16 23.80 19.76
CA GLN A 210 8.17 25.11 20.40
C GLN A 210 7.45 25.08 21.76
N ALA A 211 6.36 24.32 21.87
CA ALA A 211 5.68 24.08 23.14
C ALA A 211 6.59 23.32 24.13
N LEU A 212 7.36 22.35 23.64
CA LEU A 212 8.37 21.62 24.41
C LEU A 212 9.45 22.56 24.96
N LYS A 213 10.02 23.44 24.12
CA LYS A 213 11.03 24.43 24.53
C LYS A 213 10.52 25.46 25.53
N LYS A 214 9.21 25.71 25.56
CA LYS A 214 8.55 26.62 26.49
C LYS A 214 7.99 25.92 27.72
N ASP A 215 8.30 24.63 27.91
CA ASP A 215 7.81 23.79 29.01
C ASP A 215 6.26 23.79 29.16
N LEU A 216 5.53 23.99 28.05
CA LEU A 216 4.06 23.93 28.01
C LEU A 216 3.53 22.50 27.97
N ILE A 217 4.42 21.55 27.68
CA ILE A 217 4.15 20.11 27.68
C ILE A 217 5.25 19.39 28.45
N VAL A 218 4.90 18.27 29.08
CA VAL A 218 5.86 17.41 29.77
C VAL A 218 6.88 16.88 28.76
N LYS A 219 8.16 16.91 29.12
CA LYS A 219 9.26 16.61 28.19
C LYS A 219 9.16 15.23 27.56
N ASP A 220 9.06 14.18 28.38
CA ASP A 220 8.98 12.79 27.92
C ASP A 220 7.76 12.56 27.02
N HIS A 221 6.64 13.22 27.34
CA HIS A 221 5.45 13.17 26.52
C HIS A 221 5.68 13.82 25.15
N GLY A 222 6.27 15.02 25.11
CA GLY A 222 6.57 15.73 23.87
C GLY A 222 7.60 15.01 22.98
N ILE A 223 8.65 14.45 23.58
CA ILE A 223 9.68 13.64 22.88
C ILE A 223 9.02 12.45 22.20
N ARG A 224 8.17 11.71 22.92
CA ARG A 224 7.43 10.56 22.37
C ARG A 224 6.52 10.93 21.19
N LEU A 225 5.87 12.09 21.24
CA LEU A 225 5.03 12.56 20.12
C LEU A 225 5.87 12.99 18.91
N LEU A 226 7.01 13.65 19.12
CA LEU A 226 7.94 14.03 18.04
C LEU A 226 8.48 12.80 17.33
N GLU A 227 8.86 11.79 18.09
CA GLU A 227 9.33 10.51 17.59
C GLU A 227 8.29 9.83 16.67
N ALA A 228 7.02 9.80 17.09
CA ALA A 228 5.92 9.27 16.28
C ALA A 228 5.70 10.07 14.98
N GLN A 229 5.84 11.41 15.01
CA GLN A 229 5.74 12.23 13.80
C GLN A 229 6.88 11.94 12.81
N ILE A 230 8.12 11.87 13.29
CA ILE A 230 9.30 11.56 12.46
C ILE A 230 9.14 10.19 11.80
N ALA A 231 8.78 9.17 12.58
CA ALA A 231 8.56 7.81 12.08
C ALA A 231 7.38 7.72 11.09
N THR A 232 6.41 8.64 11.18
CA THR A 232 5.25 8.70 10.26
C THR A 232 5.43 9.69 9.10
N GLY A 233 6.66 10.06 8.76
CA GLY A 233 7.00 10.80 7.53
C GLY A 233 7.65 12.17 7.74
N GLY A 234 7.67 12.71 8.96
CA GLY A 234 8.32 13.98 9.26
C GLY A 234 7.57 14.84 10.28
N ILE A 235 8.20 15.95 10.69
CA ILE A 235 7.66 16.89 11.67
C ILE A 235 6.44 17.60 11.09
N ILE A 236 5.38 17.77 11.87
CA ILE A 236 4.16 18.44 11.43
C ILE A 236 4.29 19.96 11.62
N ASP A 237 4.01 20.71 10.55
CA ASP A 237 3.80 22.15 10.60
C ASP A 237 2.33 22.42 10.98
N PRO A 238 2.03 22.99 12.16
CA PRO A 238 0.64 23.20 12.58
C PRO A 238 -0.05 24.34 11.81
N VAL A 239 0.70 25.28 11.22
CA VAL A 239 0.15 26.43 10.49
C VAL A 239 -0.28 25.99 9.10
N HIS A 240 0.62 25.31 8.40
CA HIS A 240 0.37 24.85 7.03
C HIS A 240 -0.30 23.47 6.99
N SER A 241 -0.27 22.70 8.09
CA SER A 241 -0.89 21.38 8.29
C SER A 241 -0.49 20.31 7.27
N HIS A 242 0.79 20.29 6.94
CA HIS A 242 1.46 19.16 6.31
C HIS A 242 2.76 18.88 7.06
N ARG A 243 3.38 17.74 6.78
CA ARG A 243 4.71 17.41 7.31
C ARG A 243 5.78 18.14 6.51
N VAL A 244 6.89 18.44 7.16
CA VAL A 244 8.07 19.04 6.55
C VAL A 244 9.29 18.14 6.72
N PRO A 245 10.24 18.15 5.77
CA PRO A 245 11.55 17.51 5.95
C PRO A 245 12.29 18.08 7.16
N VAL A 246 13.14 17.28 7.79
CA VAL A 246 13.93 17.66 8.99
C VAL A 246 14.71 18.96 8.77
N GLN A 247 15.35 19.14 7.61
CA GLN A 247 16.12 20.36 7.31
C GLN A 247 15.23 21.61 7.25
N VAL A 248 13.99 21.48 6.78
CA VAL A 248 13.02 22.58 6.75
C VAL A 248 12.45 22.83 8.15
N ALA A 249 12.23 21.77 8.92
CA ALA A 249 11.83 21.88 10.32
C ALA A 249 12.84 22.68 11.15
N TYR A 250 14.15 22.49 10.91
CA TYR A 250 15.21 23.31 11.51
C TYR A 250 15.08 24.79 11.15
N GLN A 251 14.90 25.09 9.86
CA GLN A 251 14.76 26.47 9.36
C GLN A 251 13.54 27.18 9.92
N ARG A 252 12.43 26.46 10.11
CA ARG A 252 11.18 27.00 10.69
C ARG A 252 11.15 26.98 12.23
N GLY A 253 12.20 26.45 12.87
CA GLY A 253 12.27 26.32 14.33
C GLY A 253 11.25 25.33 14.91
N TYR A 254 10.80 24.37 14.12
CA TYR A 254 9.90 23.28 14.54
C TYR A 254 10.66 22.04 14.99
N PHE A 255 11.98 22.03 14.85
CA PHE A 255 12.88 20.98 15.31
C PHE A 255 14.30 21.57 15.39
N ASP A 256 15.24 20.88 16.02
CA ASP A 256 16.66 21.28 16.00
C ASP A 256 17.61 20.07 16.06
N GLU A 257 18.90 20.36 15.86
CA GLU A 257 19.94 19.33 15.82
C GLU A 257 20.14 18.64 17.17
N GLU A 258 19.98 19.36 18.28
CA GLU A 258 20.09 18.80 19.64
C GLU A 258 19.01 17.73 19.87
N MET A 259 17.74 18.05 19.58
CA MET A 259 16.65 17.09 19.69
C MET A 259 16.80 15.94 18.70
N ASN A 260 17.34 16.19 17.50
CA ASN A 260 17.62 15.13 16.55
C ASN A 260 18.68 14.15 17.07
N GLN A 261 19.71 14.63 17.77
CA GLN A 261 20.70 13.76 18.42
C GLN A 261 20.05 12.92 19.52
N ILE A 262 19.21 13.53 20.36
CA ILE A 262 18.46 12.81 21.42
C ILE A 262 17.61 11.69 20.81
N LEU A 263 16.84 11.97 19.76
CA LEU A 263 15.99 10.96 19.11
C LEU A 263 16.77 9.93 18.27
N SER A 264 18.02 10.23 17.92
CA SER A 264 18.89 9.30 17.19
C SER A 264 19.62 8.32 18.12
N ASP A 265 19.78 8.66 19.40
CA ASP A 265 20.38 7.78 20.40
C ASP A 265 19.30 6.91 21.07
N PRO A 266 19.32 5.58 20.88
CA PRO A 266 18.32 4.67 21.45
C PRO A 266 18.56 4.39 22.95
N GLY A 267 18.77 5.45 23.74
CA GLY A 267 18.78 5.43 25.20
C GLY A 267 17.42 5.07 25.80
N ASP A 268 17.33 5.03 27.14
CA ASP A 268 16.08 4.70 27.83
C ASP A 268 15.01 5.80 27.66
N ASP A 269 15.46 7.06 27.57
CA ASP A 269 14.59 8.24 27.49
C ASP A 269 13.78 8.33 26.18
N THR A 270 14.17 7.60 25.13
CA THR A 270 13.47 7.58 23.82
C THR A 270 12.58 6.35 23.63
N LYS A 271 12.63 5.37 24.54
CA LYS A 271 11.86 4.11 24.44
C LYS A 271 10.47 4.24 25.07
N GLY A 272 9.68 5.18 24.54
CA GLY A 272 8.36 5.53 25.07
C GLY A 272 7.23 4.53 24.79
N PHE A 273 7.49 3.48 23.99
CA PHE A 273 6.48 2.50 23.56
C PHE A 273 6.80 1.10 24.08
N PHE A 274 5.81 0.23 24.19
CA PHE A 274 5.96 -1.11 24.78
C PHE A 274 5.45 -2.18 23.83
N ASP A 275 6.28 -3.19 23.53
CA ASP A 275 5.85 -4.38 22.79
C ASP A 275 5.21 -5.40 23.75
N PRO A 276 3.90 -5.68 23.65
CA PRO A 276 3.20 -6.63 24.51
C PRO A 276 3.67 -8.08 24.34
N ASN A 277 4.33 -8.44 23.24
CA ASN A 277 4.81 -9.80 22.99
C ASN A 277 6.17 -10.06 23.63
N THR A 278 7.14 -9.17 23.44
CA THR A 278 8.50 -9.31 24.02
C THR A 278 8.64 -8.69 25.41
N LYS A 279 7.69 -7.81 25.79
CA LYS A 279 7.72 -7.00 27.02
C LYS A 279 8.89 -6.03 27.10
N GLU A 280 9.34 -5.54 25.95
CA GLU A 280 10.44 -4.59 25.83
C GLU A 280 9.90 -3.17 25.63
N ASN A 281 10.62 -2.19 26.17
CA ASN A 281 10.44 -0.78 25.80
C ASN A 281 11.18 -0.52 24.49
N LEU A 282 10.51 0.14 23.55
CA LEU A 282 10.97 0.40 22.19
C LEU A 282 10.69 1.84 21.79
N THR A 283 11.42 2.28 20.78
CA THR A 283 11.05 3.46 19.98
C THR A 283 9.79 3.17 19.18
N TYR A 284 9.02 4.19 18.80
CA TYR A 284 7.88 4.06 17.90
C TYR A 284 8.30 3.44 16.56
N LEU A 285 9.47 3.85 16.04
CA LEU A 285 10.00 3.30 14.80
C LEU A 285 10.28 1.80 14.92
N GLN A 286 10.89 1.36 16.02
CA GLN A 286 11.09 -0.07 16.27
C GLN A 286 9.77 -0.82 16.41
N LEU A 287 8.75 -0.24 17.08
CA LEU A 287 7.46 -0.90 17.26
C LEU A 287 6.66 -1.00 15.96
N ILE A 288 6.65 0.06 15.13
CA ILE A 288 5.90 0.04 13.87
C ILE A 288 6.53 -0.90 12.85
N GLU A 289 7.84 -1.10 12.87
CA GLU A 289 8.53 -2.09 12.04
C GLU A 289 8.22 -3.53 12.44
N ARG A 290 7.73 -3.76 13.67
CA ARG A 290 7.21 -5.08 14.11
C ARG A 290 5.74 -5.29 13.73
N CYS A 291 5.07 -4.26 13.22
CA CYS A 291 3.68 -4.37 12.76
C CYS A 291 3.60 -5.04 11.38
N ILE A 292 2.46 -5.68 11.11
CA ILE A 292 2.12 -6.13 9.76
C ILE A 292 1.33 -5.05 9.04
N THR A 293 1.36 -5.06 7.71
CA THR A 293 0.50 -4.21 6.89
C THR A 293 -0.70 -5.02 6.42
N ASP A 294 -1.91 -4.55 6.72
CA ASP A 294 -3.14 -5.14 6.19
C ASP A 294 -3.16 -4.98 4.65
N PRO A 295 -3.22 -6.06 3.87
CA PRO A 295 -3.18 -5.99 2.41
C PRO A 295 -4.40 -5.29 1.79
N VAL A 296 -5.53 -5.22 2.50
CA VAL A 296 -6.77 -4.60 2.01
C VAL A 296 -6.78 -3.11 2.30
N THR A 297 -6.54 -2.74 3.55
CA THR A 297 -6.63 -1.33 4.00
C THR A 297 -5.31 -0.58 3.91
N GLY A 298 -4.19 -1.30 3.84
CA GLY A 298 -2.84 -0.74 3.92
C GLY A 298 -2.42 -0.32 5.33
N LEU A 299 -3.27 -0.50 6.35
CA LEU A 299 -3.01 -0.04 7.71
C LEU A 299 -1.94 -0.90 8.41
N SER A 300 -1.11 -0.27 9.25
CA SER A 300 -0.13 -0.99 10.08
C SER A 300 -0.79 -1.49 11.37
N LEU A 301 -0.75 -2.79 11.61
CA LEU A 301 -1.39 -3.46 12.74
C LEU A 301 -0.35 -4.15 13.62
N LEU A 302 -0.38 -3.85 14.93
CA LEU A 302 0.46 -4.50 15.92
C LEU A 302 0.01 -5.94 16.12
N VAL A 303 0.91 -6.90 15.88
CA VAL A 303 0.58 -8.31 16.02
C VAL A 303 0.54 -8.69 17.50
N ILE A 304 -0.51 -9.40 17.91
CA ILE A 304 -0.60 -10.04 19.23
C ILE A 304 -0.64 -11.54 19.04
N VAL A 305 0.30 -12.23 19.69
CA VAL A 305 0.38 -13.69 19.70
C VAL A 305 -0.10 -14.26 21.03
N LYS A 306 -0.71 -15.46 21.00
CA LYS A 306 -1.02 -16.17 22.25
C LYS A 306 0.26 -16.75 22.87
N LYS A 307 0.21 -16.99 24.17
CA LYS A 307 1.32 -17.62 24.90
C LYS A 307 1.64 -18.99 24.28
N GLY A 308 2.87 -19.16 23.79
CA GLY A 308 3.33 -20.38 23.11
C GLY A 308 3.24 -20.34 21.59
N GLU A 309 2.61 -19.31 21.00
CA GLU A 309 2.68 -19.06 19.56
C GLU A 309 3.97 -18.32 19.20
N PHE A 310 4.46 -18.60 17.99
CA PHE A 310 5.68 -17.98 17.50
C PHE A 310 5.42 -16.54 17.05
N TYR A 311 6.07 -15.60 17.75
CA TYR A 311 6.14 -14.20 17.37
C TYR A 311 7.35 -13.96 16.48
N PHE A 312 7.10 -13.64 15.21
CA PHE A 312 8.16 -13.32 14.26
C PHE A 312 8.38 -11.80 14.21
N PHE A 313 9.63 -11.37 14.39
CA PHE A 313 10.07 -10.02 14.09
C PHE A 313 11.54 -10.03 13.65
N VAL A 314 11.96 -8.96 12.97
CA VAL A 314 13.36 -8.74 12.60
C VAL A 314 14.03 -7.94 13.71
N ASP A 315 15.02 -8.54 14.38
CA ASP A 315 15.78 -7.85 15.43
C ASP A 315 16.73 -6.79 14.83
N GLU A 316 17.22 -5.90 15.70
CA GLU A 316 18.02 -4.74 15.31
C GLU A 316 19.36 -5.14 14.68
N ALA A 317 20.01 -6.21 15.17
CA ALA A 317 21.25 -6.73 14.61
C ALA A 317 21.04 -7.24 13.18
N THR A 318 20.02 -8.07 12.97
CA THR A 318 19.63 -8.58 11.66
C THR A 318 19.30 -7.42 10.71
N LYS A 319 18.54 -6.43 11.19
CA LYS A 319 18.18 -5.24 10.44
C LYS A 319 19.40 -4.44 10.00
N LEU A 320 20.39 -4.22 10.87
CA LEU A 320 21.63 -3.51 10.52
C LEU A 320 22.37 -4.21 9.38
N ILE A 321 22.45 -5.54 9.42
CA ILE A 321 23.04 -6.34 8.34
C ILE A 321 22.27 -6.14 7.02
N LEU A 322 20.93 -6.25 7.06
CA LEU A 322 20.08 -6.06 5.87
C LEU A 322 20.13 -4.63 5.32
N LYS A 323 20.26 -3.61 6.17
CA LYS A 323 20.40 -2.20 5.75
C LYS A 323 21.78 -1.89 5.17
N SER A 324 22.84 -2.47 5.74
CA SER A 324 24.22 -2.27 5.27
C SER A 324 24.50 -2.97 3.94
N THR A 325 23.73 -4.02 3.62
CA THR A 325 23.88 -4.79 2.38
C THR A 325 23.10 -4.10 1.27
N THR A 326 23.80 -3.50 0.30
CA THR A 326 23.19 -2.74 -0.80
C THR A 326 23.43 -3.37 -2.17
N THR A 327 22.59 -3.03 -3.14
CA THR A 327 22.73 -3.47 -4.54
C THR A 327 22.24 -2.39 -5.51
N THR A 328 22.79 -2.38 -6.71
CA THR A 328 22.34 -1.56 -7.85
C THR A 328 21.64 -2.39 -8.93
N LYS A 329 21.53 -3.72 -8.71
CA LYS A 329 21.00 -4.68 -9.69
C LYS A 329 19.48 -4.87 -9.61
N ALA A 330 18.78 -4.11 -8.76
CA ALA A 330 17.34 -4.25 -8.56
C ALA A 330 16.53 -3.73 -9.76
N GLY A 331 15.59 -4.55 -10.24
CA GLY A 331 14.67 -4.24 -11.34
C GLY A 331 13.54 -3.27 -10.96
N GLY A 332 12.70 -2.91 -11.94
CA GLY A 332 11.53 -2.05 -11.74
C GLY A 332 11.85 -0.61 -11.33
N LYS A 333 11.19 -0.12 -10.28
CA LYS A 333 11.34 1.25 -9.75
C LYS A 333 12.71 1.56 -9.16
N TYR A 334 13.56 0.55 -9.02
CA TYR A 334 14.88 0.64 -8.38
C TYR A 334 16.04 0.64 -9.38
N LYS A 335 15.75 0.62 -10.70
CA LYS A 335 16.78 0.65 -11.75
C LYS A 335 17.72 1.84 -11.56
N ALA A 336 19.02 1.58 -11.64
CA ALA A 336 20.09 2.57 -11.51
C ALA A 336 20.13 3.32 -10.16
N THR A 337 19.46 2.80 -9.12
CA THR A 337 19.50 3.35 -7.76
C THR A 337 20.15 2.34 -6.82
N THR A 338 21.05 2.79 -5.95
CA THR A 338 21.59 1.95 -4.87
C THR A 338 20.53 1.77 -3.80
N VAL A 339 20.11 0.53 -3.55
CA VAL A 339 19.04 0.19 -2.60
C VAL A 339 19.50 -0.89 -1.65
N SER A 340 19.05 -0.82 -0.39
CA SER A 340 19.41 -1.81 0.63
C SER A 340 18.55 -3.07 0.51
N LEU A 341 19.07 -4.21 0.98
CA LEU A 341 18.31 -5.46 1.06
C LEU A 341 17.07 -5.28 1.94
N TRP A 342 17.14 -4.46 2.99
CA TRP A 342 16.00 -4.07 3.80
C TRP A 342 14.89 -3.41 2.97
N ASP A 343 15.23 -2.40 2.16
CA ASP A 343 14.23 -1.69 1.34
C ASP A 343 13.60 -2.58 0.27
N LEU A 344 14.36 -3.56 -0.24
CA LEU A 344 13.87 -4.56 -1.18
C LEU A 344 12.97 -5.61 -0.51
N LEU A 345 13.33 -6.04 0.70
CA LEU A 345 12.59 -7.00 1.51
C LEU A 345 11.19 -6.50 1.90
N TYR A 346 11.08 -5.18 2.17
CA TYR A 346 9.82 -4.49 2.48
C TYR A 346 9.19 -3.84 1.24
N SER A 347 9.68 -4.16 0.04
CA SER A 347 9.05 -3.68 -1.19
C SER A 347 7.71 -4.36 -1.42
N LYS A 348 6.84 -3.72 -2.21
CA LYS A 348 5.56 -4.28 -2.67
C LYS A 348 5.68 -5.64 -3.38
N TYR A 349 6.90 -6.02 -3.78
CA TYR A 349 7.13 -7.23 -4.53
C TYR A 349 7.27 -8.47 -3.63
N ILE A 350 7.51 -8.29 -2.33
CA ILE A 350 7.73 -9.38 -1.38
C ILE A 350 6.53 -9.50 -0.46
N THR A 351 5.89 -10.68 -0.44
CA THR A 351 4.79 -10.97 0.47
C THR A 351 5.28 -11.09 1.91
N GLU A 352 4.42 -10.80 2.89
CA GLU A 352 4.73 -10.97 4.32
C GLU A 352 5.18 -12.40 4.64
N GLU A 353 4.52 -13.42 4.08
CA GLU A 353 4.89 -14.82 4.30
C GLU A 353 6.31 -15.11 3.78
N LYS A 354 6.64 -14.64 2.57
CA LYS A 354 7.96 -14.87 2.00
C LYS A 354 9.05 -14.09 2.72
N ARG A 355 8.74 -12.87 3.18
CA ARG A 355 9.63 -12.08 4.04
C ARG A 355 9.98 -12.82 5.31
N ARG A 356 8.97 -13.38 5.99
CA ARG A 356 9.12 -14.17 7.21
C ARG A 356 10.03 -15.38 6.99
N ASP A 357 9.76 -16.16 5.95
CA ASP A 357 10.54 -17.33 5.57
C ASP A 357 12.02 -17.00 5.35
N LEU A 358 12.31 -16.00 4.51
CA LEU A 358 13.69 -15.63 4.18
C LEU A 358 14.49 -15.14 5.40
N VAL A 359 13.91 -14.26 6.21
CA VAL A 359 14.59 -13.77 7.42
C VAL A 359 14.75 -14.89 8.44
N GLN A 360 13.80 -15.82 8.55
CA GLN A 360 13.92 -16.95 9.48
C GLN A 360 15.07 -17.89 9.06
N GLN A 361 15.18 -18.20 7.77
CA GLN A 361 16.30 -19.00 7.25
C GLN A 361 17.65 -18.29 7.44
N PHE A 362 17.67 -16.96 7.27
CA PHE A 362 18.87 -16.16 7.54
C PHE A 362 19.25 -16.21 9.03
N LYS A 363 18.29 -16.00 9.94
CA LYS A 363 18.50 -16.08 11.40
C LYS A 363 18.90 -17.48 11.87
N ALA A 364 18.44 -18.52 11.19
CA ALA A 364 18.82 -19.91 11.46
C ALA A 364 20.21 -20.27 10.89
N GLY A 365 20.84 -19.38 10.12
CA GLY A 365 22.13 -19.63 9.45
C GLY A 365 22.04 -20.57 8.25
N THR A 366 20.82 -20.93 7.81
CA THR A 366 20.61 -21.81 6.65
C THR A 366 20.68 -21.06 5.32
N LEU A 367 20.57 -19.73 5.36
CA LEU A 367 20.63 -18.85 4.20
C LEU A 367 21.73 -17.80 4.38
N THR A 368 22.67 -17.69 3.43
CA THR A 368 23.70 -16.64 3.46
C THR A 368 23.14 -15.30 2.98
N ILE A 369 23.79 -14.20 3.35
CA ILE A 369 23.34 -12.85 2.98
C ILE A 369 23.37 -12.63 1.45
N GLU A 370 24.32 -13.26 0.75
CA GLU A 370 24.44 -13.20 -0.71
C GLU A 370 23.27 -13.91 -1.39
N HIS A 371 22.95 -15.13 -0.94
CA HIS A 371 21.83 -15.90 -1.47
C HIS A 371 20.48 -15.23 -1.13
N PHE A 372 20.37 -14.61 0.06
CA PHE A 372 19.19 -13.82 0.42
C PHE A 372 19.00 -12.66 -0.57
N MET A 373 20.06 -11.88 -0.85
CA MET A 373 20.00 -10.82 -1.85
C MET A 373 19.61 -11.34 -3.23
N GLU A 374 20.18 -12.46 -3.68
CA GLU A 374 19.87 -13.06 -4.99
C GLU A 374 18.41 -13.50 -5.11
N MET A 375 17.85 -14.14 -4.07
CA MET A 375 16.44 -14.54 -4.05
C MET A 375 15.51 -13.32 -4.15
N ILE A 376 15.79 -12.25 -3.41
CA ILE A 376 14.99 -11.02 -3.44
C ILE A 376 15.06 -10.35 -4.82
N LEU A 377 16.27 -10.25 -5.40
CA LEU A 377 16.45 -9.70 -6.75
C LEU A 377 15.70 -10.52 -7.80
N THR A 378 15.71 -11.85 -7.67
CA THR A 378 14.99 -12.76 -8.58
C THR A 378 13.48 -12.53 -8.50
N ILE A 379 12.90 -12.41 -7.31
CA ILE A 379 11.47 -12.15 -7.13
C ILE A 379 11.08 -10.80 -7.74
N ILE A 380 11.88 -9.75 -7.47
CA ILE A 380 11.63 -8.41 -8.02
C ILE A 380 11.74 -8.42 -9.55
N GLN A 381 12.73 -9.11 -10.11
CA GLN A 381 12.89 -9.23 -11.55
C GLN A 381 11.69 -9.95 -12.19
N GLN A 382 11.22 -11.05 -11.59
CA GLN A 382 10.04 -11.77 -12.06
C GLN A 382 8.80 -10.87 -12.09
N GLN A 383 8.55 -10.09 -11.03
CA GLN A 383 7.35 -9.24 -10.96
C GLN A 383 7.44 -7.93 -11.76
N THR A 384 8.65 -7.39 -11.97
CA THR A 384 8.84 -6.15 -12.73
C THR A 384 8.84 -6.37 -14.24
N THR A 385 9.19 -7.57 -14.70
CA THR A 385 9.07 -7.94 -16.12
C THR A 385 7.59 -8.05 -16.54
N THR A 386 6.68 -8.32 -15.59
CA THR A 386 5.22 -8.37 -15.82
C THR A 386 4.55 -6.99 -15.92
N SER A 387 5.22 -5.90 -15.50
CA SER A 387 4.58 -4.57 -15.32
C SER A 387 4.88 -3.54 -16.42
N SER A 388 5.73 -3.83 -17.40
CA SER A 388 6.06 -2.91 -18.49
C SER A 388 5.41 -3.30 -19.82
N THR A 389 4.10 -3.12 -19.92
CA THR A 389 3.40 -3.01 -21.22
C THR A 389 2.24 -2.03 -21.06
N THR A 390 2.57 -0.75 -21.11
CA THR A 390 1.60 0.31 -21.41
C THR A 390 1.25 0.21 -22.89
N THR A 391 0.00 -0.17 -23.14
CA THR A 391 -0.88 0.27 -24.22
C THR A 391 -0.22 0.81 -25.50
N VAL A 392 -0.08 -0.05 -26.51
CA VAL A 392 -0.35 0.35 -27.90
C VAL A 392 -1.20 -0.75 -28.53
N THR A 393 -2.46 -0.41 -28.75
CA THR A 393 -3.39 -1.12 -29.61
C THR A 393 -2.77 -1.23 -31.01
N SER A 394 -2.37 -2.43 -31.42
CA SER A 394 -2.07 -2.73 -32.81
C SER A 394 -2.64 -4.10 -33.16
N THR A 395 -3.63 -4.03 -34.05
CA THR A 395 -4.39 -5.11 -34.66
C THR A 395 -3.53 -6.20 -35.30
N ILE A 396 -4.05 -7.42 -35.15
CA ILE A 396 -3.58 -8.76 -35.55
C ILE A 396 -3.18 -8.82 -37.03
N THR A 397 -2.12 -9.57 -37.37
CA THR A 397 -2.11 -10.62 -38.42
C THR A 397 -0.72 -11.25 -38.60
N ALA A 398 -0.57 -12.50 -38.17
CA ALA A 398 0.35 -13.45 -38.80
C ALA A 398 -0.07 -14.89 -38.45
N THR A 399 -0.55 -15.58 -39.46
CA THR A 399 -0.85 -17.02 -39.54
C THR A 399 0.39 -17.86 -39.21
N THR A 400 0.33 -18.61 -38.10
CA THR A 400 1.19 -19.77 -37.81
C THR A 400 0.46 -20.62 -36.78
N GLU A 401 0.33 -21.93 -37.04
CA GLU A 401 -0.32 -22.98 -36.23
C GLU A 401 -0.57 -22.60 -34.76
N ASP A 402 -1.84 -22.37 -34.39
CA ASP A 402 -2.23 -22.06 -33.02
C ASP A 402 -1.89 -23.24 -32.11
N LYS A 403 -0.75 -23.16 -31.43
CA LYS A 403 -0.39 -24.09 -30.38
C LYS A 403 -1.43 -23.96 -29.26
N THR A 404 -1.98 -25.09 -28.82
CA THR A 404 -3.03 -25.12 -27.81
C THR A 404 -2.52 -25.73 -26.50
N PHE A 405 -3.01 -25.21 -25.38
CA PHE A 405 -2.77 -25.69 -24.02
C PHE A 405 -3.97 -26.48 -23.54
N LYS A 406 -3.75 -27.56 -22.80
CA LYS A 406 -4.86 -28.30 -22.19
C LYS A 406 -5.45 -27.50 -21.03
N GLY A 407 -6.71 -27.09 -21.15
CA GLY A 407 -7.47 -26.43 -20.09
C GLY A 407 -8.38 -27.40 -19.32
N ILE A 408 -9.34 -26.86 -18.56
CA ILE A 408 -10.24 -27.64 -17.71
C ILE A 408 -11.18 -28.56 -18.53
N ARG A 409 -11.81 -28.02 -19.58
CA ARG A 409 -12.76 -28.75 -20.45
C ARG A 409 -12.53 -28.56 -21.95
N LYS A 410 -11.72 -27.57 -22.30
CA LYS A 410 -11.36 -27.23 -23.67
C LYS A 410 -9.90 -26.83 -23.70
N ASP A 411 -9.29 -27.03 -24.84
CA ASP A 411 -7.97 -26.50 -25.07
C ASP A 411 -8.04 -24.98 -25.22
N VAL A 412 -7.04 -24.30 -24.68
CA VAL A 412 -6.91 -22.84 -24.63
C VAL A 412 -5.81 -22.44 -25.61
N THR A 413 -6.08 -21.47 -26.47
CA THR A 413 -5.08 -21.00 -27.44
C THR A 413 -4.02 -20.12 -26.78
N VAL A 414 -2.82 -20.02 -27.38
CA VAL A 414 -1.78 -19.09 -26.90
C VAL A 414 -2.33 -17.65 -26.88
N SER A 415 -3.10 -17.26 -27.89
CA SER A 415 -3.72 -15.94 -27.99
C SER A 415 -4.66 -15.64 -26.82
N GLU A 416 -5.49 -16.60 -26.44
CA GLU A 416 -6.42 -16.46 -25.30
C GLU A 416 -5.67 -16.37 -23.96
N LEU A 417 -4.55 -17.08 -23.80
CA LEU A 417 -3.68 -16.94 -22.63
C LEU A 417 -3.01 -15.56 -22.56
N VAL A 418 -2.64 -14.98 -23.70
CA VAL A 418 -2.08 -13.62 -23.76
C VAL A 418 -3.16 -12.59 -23.45
N GLU A 419 -4.35 -12.73 -24.05
CA GLU A 419 -5.49 -11.82 -23.83
C GLU A 419 -5.95 -11.85 -22.36
N SER A 420 -5.91 -13.03 -21.74
CA SER A 420 -6.17 -13.24 -20.32
C SER A 420 -5.00 -12.85 -19.39
N LYS A 421 -3.89 -12.36 -19.95
CA LYS A 421 -2.66 -11.97 -19.22
C LYS A 421 -2.06 -13.09 -18.36
N ILE A 422 -2.26 -14.35 -18.77
CA ILE A 422 -1.68 -15.54 -18.12
C ILE A 422 -0.23 -15.74 -18.57
N ILE A 423 0.05 -15.49 -19.85
CA ILE A 423 1.40 -15.47 -20.42
C ILE A 423 1.67 -14.09 -21.04
N ASP A 424 2.94 -13.68 -21.09
CA ASP A 424 3.33 -12.42 -21.72
C ASP A 424 3.63 -12.59 -23.22
N GLU A 425 3.67 -11.47 -23.96
CA GLU A 425 4.01 -11.46 -25.39
C GLU A 425 5.41 -12.01 -25.68
N LYS A 426 6.31 -11.98 -24.70
CA LYS A 426 7.66 -12.53 -24.83
C LYS A 426 7.59 -14.07 -24.87
N LEU A 427 6.90 -14.68 -23.92
CA LEU A 427 6.72 -16.13 -23.84
C LEU A 427 5.90 -16.64 -25.03
N CYS A 428 4.88 -15.90 -25.48
CA CYS A 428 4.15 -16.18 -26.72
C CYS A 428 5.09 -16.25 -27.93
N ARG A 429 6.01 -15.28 -28.06
CA ARG A 429 7.03 -15.29 -29.13
C ARG A 429 8.00 -16.44 -29.00
N ASP A 430 8.44 -16.78 -27.78
CA ASP A 430 9.37 -17.89 -27.56
C ASP A 430 8.70 -19.25 -27.82
N ILE A 431 7.40 -19.41 -27.52
CA ILE A 431 6.57 -20.57 -27.89
C ILE A 431 6.42 -20.66 -29.42
N SER A 432 6.11 -19.54 -30.08
CA SER A 432 5.94 -19.47 -31.54
C SER A 432 7.24 -19.76 -32.29
N ALA A 433 8.36 -19.26 -31.76
CA ALA A 433 9.71 -19.50 -32.28
C ALA A 433 10.26 -20.90 -31.94
N GLY A 434 9.51 -21.72 -31.18
CA GLY A 434 9.91 -23.07 -30.79
C GLY A 434 11.07 -23.14 -29.79
N LYS A 435 11.41 -22.03 -29.13
CA LYS A 435 12.46 -22.01 -28.09
C LYS A 435 12.00 -22.63 -26.77
N VAL A 436 10.69 -22.58 -26.52
CA VAL A 436 10.05 -23.20 -25.36
C VAL A 436 8.85 -24.00 -25.85
N THR A 437 8.68 -25.20 -25.31
CA THR A 437 7.60 -26.10 -25.69
C THR A 437 6.33 -25.82 -24.89
N VAL A 438 5.17 -26.21 -25.43
CA VAL A 438 3.88 -26.11 -24.73
C VAL A 438 3.91 -26.91 -23.42
N ALA A 439 4.59 -28.06 -23.40
CA ALA A 439 4.73 -28.89 -22.21
C ALA A 439 5.50 -28.15 -21.10
N GLU A 440 6.65 -27.55 -21.42
CA GLU A 440 7.44 -26.78 -20.45
C GLU A 440 6.65 -25.60 -19.88
N VAL A 441 5.90 -24.88 -20.72
CA VAL A 441 5.07 -23.76 -20.27
C VAL A 441 3.87 -24.22 -19.43
N SER A 442 3.29 -25.38 -19.75
CA SER A 442 2.17 -25.95 -18.98
C SER A 442 2.58 -26.36 -17.56
N GLU A 443 3.85 -26.75 -17.37
CA GLU A 443 4.39 -27.13 -16.07
C GLU A 443 4.77 -25.93 -15.18
N MET A 444 4.89 -24.72 -15.74
CA MET A 444 5.20 -23.52 -14.97
C MET A 444 4.08 -23.21 -13.97
N ASP A 445 4.41 -23.08 -12.67
CA ASP A 445 3.46 -22.75 -11.60
C ASP A 445 2.60 -21.51 -11.91
N SER A 446 3.17 -20.53 -12.61
CA SER A 446 2.50 -19.30 -13.02
C SER A 446 1.38 -19.50 -14.03
N VAL A 447 1.46 -20.55 -14.86
CA VAL A 447 0.50 -20.88 -15.93
C VAL A 447 -0.41 -22.03 -15.51
N ARG A 448 0.16 -23.09 -14.94
CA ARG A 448 -0.55 -24.31 -14.50
C ARG A 448 -1.75 -24.02 -13.61
N LYS A 449 -1.61 -23.08 -12.67
CA LYS A 449 -2.67 -22.69 -11.73
C LYS A 449 -3.93 -22.12 -12.42
N TYR A 450 -3.78 -21.55 -13.62
CA TYR A 450 -4.90 -21.00 -14.40
C TYR A 450 -5.45 -22.00 -15.40
N LEU A 451 -4.62 -22.92 -15.92
CA LEU A 451 -5.06 -23.97 -16.84
C LEU A 451 -5.88 -25.07 -16.15
N GLU A 452 -5.44 -25.50 -14.95
CA GLU A 452 -6.04 -26.65 -14.26
C GLU A 452 -6.46 -26.37 -12.80
N GLY A 453 -6.28 -25.14 -12.31
CA GLY A 453 -6.55 -24.78 -10.93
C GLY A 453 -5.42 -25.18 -9.95
N THR A 454 -5.59 -24.82 -8.68
CA THR A 454 -4.73 -25.27 -7.58
C THR A 454 -5.30 -26.52 -6.91
N ASN A 455 -4.47 -27.26 -6.16
CA ASN A 455 -4.88 -28.50 -5.49
C ASN A 455 -6.20 -28.33 -4.69
N SER A 456 -7.16 -29.22 -4.94
CA SER A 456 -8.43 -29.32 -4.20
C SER A 456 -8.36 -30.42 -3.13
N ILE A 457 -9.32 -30.43 -2.20
CA ILE A 457 -9.42 -31.49 -1.19
C ILE A 457 -9.80 -32.80 -1.90
N ALA A 458 -8.81 -33.63 -2.20
CA ALA A 458 -8.97 -34.82 -3.03
C ALA A 458 -9.68 -35.99 -2.31
N GLY A 459 -9.50 -36.12 -1.00
CA GLY A 459 -9.96 -37.26 -0.23
C GLY A 459 -9.58 -37.20 1.24
N VAL A 460 -9.59 -38.36 1.89
CA VAL A 460 -9.27 -38.51 3.32
C VAL A 460 -8.04 -39.40 3.48
N TYR A 461 -7.08 -38.95 4.28
CA TYR A 461 -5.90 -39.73 4.64
C TYR A 461 -6.05 -40.24 6.08
N ILE A 462 -6.03 -41.55 6.27
CA ILE A 462 -6.11 -42.17 7.60
C ILE A 462 -4.68 -42.33 8.13
N GLN A 463 -4.32 -41.51 9.11
CA GLN A 463 -2.95 -41.46 9.63
C GLN A 463 -2.51 -42.77 10.31
N SER A 464 -3.42 -43.47 10.99
CA SER A 464 -3.11 -44.72 11.70
C SER A 464 -2.78 -45.88 10.78
N THR A 465 -3.47 -45.99 9.64
CA THR A 465 -3.27 -47.06 8.64
C THR A 465 -2.41 -46.62 7.45
N LYS A 466 -2.08 -45.33 7.36
CA LYS A 466 -1.42 -44.68 6.22
C LYS A 466 -2.18 -44.90 4.89
N GLU A 467 -3.50 -45.03 4.96
CA GLU A 467 -4.36 -45.30 3.83
C GLU A 467 -4.98 -44.02 3.27
N THR A 468 -4.95 -43.86 1.94
CA THR A 468 -5.64 -42.77 1.23
C THR A 468 -6.97 -43.26 0.70
N LEU A 469 -8.06 -42.55 0.99
CA LEU A 469 -9.41 -42.86 0.54
C LEU A 469 -9.99 -41.74 -0.29
N SER A 470 -10.77 -42.09 -1.31
CA SER A 470 -11.65 -41.12 -1.97
C SER A 470 -12.76 -40.65 -1.01
N ILE A 471 -13.37 -39.50 -1.30
CA ILE A 471 -14.48 -38.97 -0.48
C ILE A 471 -15.65 -39.97 -0.40
N HIS A 472 -15.92 -40.69 -1.49
CA HIS A 472 -16.95 -41.72 -1.55
C HIS A 472 -16.60 -42.94 -0.68
N GLN A 473 -15.35 -43.41 -0.72
CA GLN A 473 -14.88 -44.50 0.14
C GLN A 473 -14.88 -44.13 1.62
N ALA A 474 -14.52 -42.89 1.95
CA ALA A 474 -14.58 -42.38 3.31
C ALA A 474 -16.04 -42.34 3.83
N LYS A 475 -17.00 -41.96 2.99
CA LYS A 475 -18.44 -42.08 3.30
C LYS A 475 -18.87 -43.52 3.52
N SER A 476 -18.52 -44.44 2.62
CA SER A 476 -18.98 -45.84 2.73
C SER A 476 -18.43 -46.53 3.99
N ARG A 477 -17.31 -46.04 4.53
CA ARG A 477 -16.71 -46.50 5.80
C ARG A 477 -17.18 -45.70 7.02
N GLY A 478 -18.11 -44.76 6.87
CA GLY A 478 -18.65 -43.94 7.97
C GLY A 478 -17.70 -42.88 8.52
N LEU A 479 -16.58 -42.59 7.83
CA LEU A 479 -15.61 -41.57 8.24
C LEU A 479 -16.07 -40.15 7.90
N LEU A 480 -16.93 -40.01 6.88
CA LEU A 480 -17.58 -38.75 6.52
C LEU A 480 -19.10 -38.94 6.48
N THR A 481 -19.82 -37.91 6.94
CA THR A 481 -21.28 -37.88 6.81
C THR A 481 -21.68 -37.65 5.35
N PRO A 482 -22.85 -38.12 4.90
CA PRO A 482 -23.32 -37.88 3.54
C PRO A 482 -23.37 -36.39 3.15
N GLY A 483 -23.72 -35.50 4.09
CA GLY A 483 -23.74 -34.06 3.85
C GLY A 483 -22.33 -33.47 3.62
N THR A 484 -21.36 -33.82 4.48
CA THR A 484 -19.97 -33.37 4.32
C THR A 484 -19.37 -33.87 3.01
N SER A 485 -19.58 -35.14 2.68
CA SER A 485 -19.08 -35.72 1.43
C SER A 485 -19.67 -35.07 0.18
N LEU A 486 -20.96 -34.73 0.21
CA LEU A 486 -21.60 -34.05 -0.92
C LEU A 486 -20.98 -32.67 -1.16
N VAL A 487 -20.81 -31.85 -0.11
CA VAL A 487 -20.21 -30.52 -0.22
C VAL A 487 -18.77 -30.58 -0.75
N LEU A 488 -17.98 -31.56 -0.30
CA LEU A 488 -16.62 -31.73 -0.79
C LEU A 488 -16.57 -32.14 -2.28
N LEU A 489 -17.49 -33.01 -2.70
CA LEU A 489 -17.59 -33.42 -4.10
C LEU A 489 -18.14 -32.29 -4.99
N GLU A 490 -19.08 -31.48 -4.49
CA GLU A 490 -19.56 -30.28 -5.17
C GLU A 490 -18.43 -29.28 -5.35
N ALA A 491 -17.60 -29.05 -4.32
CA ALA A 491 -16.42 -28.20 -4.43
C ALA A 491 -15.44 -28.73 -5.51
N GLN A 492 -15.17 -30.03 -5.53
CA GLN A 492 -14.34 -30.64 -6.58
C GLN A 492 -14.91 -30.41 -7.99
N ALA A 493 -16.21 -30.71 -8.19
CA ALA A 493 -16.90 -30.52 -9.47
C ALA A 493 -16.90 -29.05 -9.91
N ALA A 494 -17.09 -28.11 -8.98
CA ALA A 494 -17.06 -26.66 -9.24
C ALA A 494 -15.65 -26.15 -9.57
N THR A 495 -14.59 -26.82 -9.08
CA THR A 495 -13.20 -26.48 -9.40
C THR A 495 -12.68 -27.15 -10.67
N GLY A 496 -13.49 -27.94 -11.34
CA GLY A 496 -13.20 -28.48 -12.66
C GLY A 496 -13.00 -29.98 -12.72
N PHE A 497 -12.63 -30.67 -11.63
CA PHE A 497 -12.40 -32.11 -11.69
C PHE A 497 -12.79 -32.79 -10.39
N VAL A 498 -13.43 -33.95 -10.52
CA VAL A 498 -13.53 -34.93 -9.43
C VAL A 498 -12.21 -35.67 -9.35
N ILE A 499 -11.61 -35.70 -8.16
CA ILE A 499 -10.27 -36.25 -7.96
C ILE A 499 -10.38 -37.67 -7.40
N ASP A 500 -9.71 -38.61 -8.05
CA ASP A 500 -9.41 -39.92 -7.49
C ASP A 500 -8.00 -39.88 -6.86
N PRO A 501 -7.89 -39.74 -5.54
CA PRO A 501 -6.59 -39.65 -4.87
C PRO A 501 -5.84 -40.99 -4.84
N VAL A 502 -6.50 -42.12 -5.12
CA VAL A 502 -5.88 -43.46 -5.09
C VAL A 502 -5.13 -43.72 -6.40
N ASN A 503 -5.74 -43.37 -7.52
CA ASN A 503 -5.16 -43.58 -8.85
C ASN A 503 -4.55 -42.30 -9.46
N ASN A 504 -4.54 -41.20 -8.70
CA ASN A 504 -4.08 -39.88 -9.14
C ASN A 504 -4.73 -39.43 -10.46
N LYS A 505 -6.06 -39.57 -10.56
CA LYS A 505 -6.83 -39.19 -11.76
C LYS A 505 -7.69 -37.96 -11.51
N LYS A 506 -7.75 -37.09 -12.51
CA LYS A 506 -8.71 -35.98 -12.61
C LYS A 506 -9.81 -36.39 -13.59
N LEU A 507 -11.06 -36.43 -13.14
CA LEU A 507 -12.19 -36.97 -13.89
C LEU A 507 -13.30 -35.92 -14.02
N SER A 508 -14.06 -35.98 -15.11
CA SER A 508 -15.39 -35.35 -15.17
C SER A 508 -16.38 -36.07 -14.24
N VAL A 509 -17.51 -35.44 -13.94
CA VAL A 509 -18.52 -36.06 -13.06
C VAL A 509 -19.03 -37.38 -13.64
N ASP A 510 -19.26 -37.45 -14.96
CA ASP A 510 -19.71 -38.66 -15.63
C ASP A 510 -18.67 -39.79 -15.56
N GLU A 511 -17.39 -39.49 -15.77
CA GLU A 511 -16.30 -40.46 -15.65
C GLU A 511 -16.10 -40.94 -14.21
N ALA A 512 -16.22 -40.04 -13.24
CA ALA A 512 -16.09 -40.36 -11.82
C ALA A 512 -17.22 -41.30 -11.34
N VAL A 513 -18.44 -41.10 -11.83
CA VAL A 513 -19.57 -42.01 -11.56
C VAL A 513 -19.35 -43.36 -12.26
N ALA A 514 -18.85 -43.37 -13.50
CA ALA A 514 -18.54 -44.60 -14.23
C ALA A 514 -17.44 -45.43 -13.56
N GLN A 515 -16.42 -44.76 -12.98
CA GLN A 515 -15.30 -45.39 -12.28
C GLN A 515 -15.59 -45.68 -10.79
N GLY A 516 -16.79 -45.36 -10.28
CA GLY A 516 -17.17 -45.61 -8.89
C GLY A 516 -16.49 -44.70 -7.86
N VAL A 517 -15.83 -43.63 -8.31
CA VAL A 517 -15.24 -42.59 -7.46
C VAL A 517 -16.33 -41.75 -6.79
N VAL A 518 -17.51 -41.68 -7.41
CA VAL A 518 -18.71 -40.98 -6.93
C VAL A 518 -19.92 -41.91 -6.97
N GLY A 519 -20.75 -41.85 -5.94
CA GLY A 519 -22.01 -42.59 -5.87
C GLY A 519 -23.03 -42.08 -6.88
N LYS A 520 -23.76 -43.00 -7.54
CA LYS A 520 -24.77 -42.67 -8.57
C LYS A 520 -25.86 -41.73 -8.03
N GLU A 521 -26.13 -41.76 -6.73
CA GLU A 521 -27.11 -40.92 -6.05
C GLU A 521 -26.80 -39.42 -6.10
N TRP A 522 -25.55 -39.04 -6.38
CA TRP A 522 -25.11 -37.64 -6.43
C TRP A 522 -24.86 -37.13 -7.84
N LYS A 523 -25.02 -37.99 -8.85
CA LYS A 523 -24.74 -37.65 -10.25
C LYS A 523 -25.43 -36.35 -10.68
N GLU A 524 -26.74 -36.24 -10.49
CA GLU A 524 -27.51 -35.06 -10.94
C GLU A 524 -27.08 -33.77 -10.24
N LYS A 525 -26.83 -33.84 -8.92
CA LYS A 525 -26.37 -32.69 -8.15
C LYS A 525 -24.99 -32.23 -8.62
N LEU A 526 -24.07 -33.16 -8.80
CA LEU A 526 -22.71 -32.85 -9.23
C LEU A 526 -22.66 -32.37 -10.68
N LEU A 527 -23.51 -32.89 -11.57
CA LEU A 527 -23.67 -32.36 -12.93
C LEU A 527 -24.22 -30.93 -12.93
N SER A 528 -25.09 -30.59 -11.97
CA SER A 528 -25.52 -29.20 -11.78
C SER A 528 -24.35 -28.31 -11.36
N THR A 529 -23.51 -28.79 -10.45
CA THR A 529 -22.36 -28.04 -9.95
C THR A 529 -21.22 -27.92 -10.97
N GLU A 530 -21.02 -28.93 -11.82
CA GLU A 530 -20.06 -28.91 -12.93
C GLU A 530 -20.40 -27.84 -13.99
N ARG A 531 -21.63 -27.31 -13.99
CA ARG A 531 -22.00 -26.11 -14.78
C ARG A 531 -21.25 -24.87 -14.34
N ALA A 532 -20.67 -24.83 -13.14
CA ALA A 532 -19.75 -23.78 -12.74
C ALA A 532 -18.54 -23.66 -13.68
N VAL A 533 -18.07 -24.77 -14.26
CA VAL A 533 -16.91 -24.80 -15.17
C VAL A 533 -17.27 -24.98 -16.64
N THR A 534 -18.45 -25.53 -16.94
CA THR A 534 -18.95 -25.69 -18.32
C THR A 534 -19.89 -24.57 -18.76
N GLY A 535 -20.35 -23.76 -17.80
CA GLY A 535 -21.26 -22.63 -17.96
C GLY A 535 -22.73 -22.99 -17.78
N TYR A 536 -23.50 -22.06 -17.22
CA TYR A 536 -24.95 -22.17 -17.03
C TYR A 536 -25.68 -21.68 -18.28
N LYS A 537 -26.86 -22.24 -18.57
CA LYS A 537 -27.72 -21.75 -19.66
C LYS A 537 -28.71 -20.75 -19.11
N ASP A 538 -28.65 -19.52 -19.61
CA ASP A 538 -29.66 -18.50 -19.34
C ASP A 538 -30.99 -18.91 -20.02
N PRO A 539 -32.08 -19.12 -19.27
CA PRO A 539 -33.36 -19.53 -19.84
C PRO A 539 -34.00 -18.45 -20.73
N TYR A 540 -33.58 -17.18 -20.62
CA TYR A 540 -34.15 -16.08 -21.40
C TYR A 540 -33.40 -15.84 -22.72
N THR A 541 -32.06 -15.90 -22.70
CA THR A 541 -31.24 -15.62 -23.88
C THR A 541 -30.71 -16.88 -24.57
N GLY A 542 -30.72 -18.04 -23.90
CA GLY A 542 -30.10 -19.28 -24.38
C GLY A 542 -28.57 -19.27 -24.35
N ASN A 543 -27.97 -18.14 -23.98
CA ASN A 543 -26.52 -17.96 -23.91
C ASN A 543 -25.95 -18.73 -22.72
N THR A 544 -24.68 -19.12 -22.86
CA THR A 544 -23.92 -19.67 -21.73
C THR A 544 -23.41 -18.51 -20.86
N ILE A 545 -23.71 -18.54 -19.57
CA ILE A 545 -23.32 -17.53 -18.58
C ILE A 545 -22.43 -18.15 -17.50
N SER A 546 -21.64 -17.32 -16.82
CA SER A 546 -20.75 -17.74 -15.72
C SER A 546 -21.52 -18.07 -14.44
N LEU A 547 -20.86 -18.76 -13.49
CA LEU A 547 -21.42 -19.02 -12.16
C LEU A 547 -21.84 -17.75 -11.41
N PHE A 548 -21.14 -16.62 -11.60
CA PHE A 548 -21.48 -15.37 -10.93
C PHE A 548 -22.70 -14.67 -11.55
N GLN A 549 -22.95 -14.91 -12.84
CA GLN A 549 -24.09 -14.34 -13.54
C GLN A 549 -25.37 -15.16 -13.38
N ALA A 550 -25.24 -16.49 -13.24
CA ALA A 550 -26.33 -17.41 -12.92
C ALA A 550 -26.77 -17.26 -11.47
#